data_AF-A0A396S3Q5-F1
#
_entry.id   AF-A0A396S3Q5-F1
#
_cell.length_a   1.000
_cell.length_b   1.000
_cell.length_c   1.000
_cell.angle_alpha   90.00
_cell.angle_beta   90.00
_cell.angle_gamma   90.00
#
_symmetry.space_group_name_H-M   'P 1'
#
loop_
_entity.id
_entity.type
_entity.pdbx_description
1 polymer ?
#
loop_
_entity_poly.entity_id
_entity_poly.type
_entity_poly.pdbx_seq_one_letter_code
_entity_poly.pdbx_strand_id
1 'polypeptide(L)'
;MKPMLLTSSETIPSNEGWLYETKYDGYRCLLKWDLNSVTLQSRNEKELNDYFPELIHFCQINTEKLKAFLPLLLDGEIVYLVNDYKSDFSTVQSRGKMRSQKTILQASKNLPCSFIAFDLLQLKGVEITQHSLMDRKKELADLFQSAGLPLSPSFKDKGTIQLITFSDESDLLWARIQEWNGEGIIAKKKNSLWDSGKRTNGWLKVKNWRYVTVILTLFDQENGYFNGAVYVDEKLEEITTFRHGLSDEEMQTLSTFFQTKGTRISATIWTIPPSICVDVACIDFDGKKLREPRFAAFRFDLKPEHATWDHMLRQLHPIPRHVEITHPDKPVFPALDLVKDDYIYYLQEIAPYLLPFLEQRNLTAIRFPHGVPGESFYQKNVPEYAPDFVRTSFDDEIEYIVCNDLKTLLWLGNQLVIEFHIPFQTNDTQCPTEIVFDLDPPSVEEFSLAVEAALQMKAIFDNFNLTSYIKTSGGKGLQVYIPLPRNAFTFDETRIFTEFVCKFLVEQNPKWFTIERMKKNRNNKLYLDYVQHAHGKTIISPYSPRGNNHGLVATPLSWHEISQQLHPKLFTIPAVLERIKETGDLLKDFYKVGEQQPFAPVLTTLKNLRK
;
A
#
# COMPACT_ATOMS: atom_id res chain seq x y z
N MET A 1 -12.96 -30.64 8.41
CA MET A 1 -14.03 -29.86 7.72
C MET A 1 -13.38 -29.13 6.56
N LYS A 2 -13.94 -29.20 5.34
CA LYS A 2 -13.34 -28.56 4.15
C LYS A 2 -14.08 -27.26 3.83
N PRO A 3 -13.38 -26.15 3.51
CA PRO A 3 -14.04 -24.88 3.20
C PRO A 3 -15.11 -24.99 2.11
N MET A 4 -16.23 -24.27 2.29
CA MET A 4 -17.28 -24.13 1.28
C MET A 4 -16.74 -23.45 0.00
N LEU A 5 -17.23 -23.87 -1.16
CA LEU A 5 -16.72 -23.41 -2.46
C LEU A 5 -17.63 -22.35 -3.09
N LEU A 6 -17.01 -21.33 -3.69
CA LEU A 6 -17.70 -20.24 -4.39
C LEU A 6 -18.00 -20.60 -5.84
N THR A 7 -19.21 -20.32 -6.31
CA THR A 7 -19.60 -20.43 -7.73
C THR A 7 -19.21 -19.16 -8.48
N SER A 8 -18.65 -19.29 -9.69
CA SER A 8 -18.28 -18.11 -10.49
C SER A 8 -19.53 -17.48 -11.11
N SER A 9 -19.60 -16.16 -11.12
CA SER A 9 -20.63 -15.37 -11.80
C SER A 9 -19.98 -14.25 -12.61
N GLU A 10 -20.58 -13.91 -13.75
CA GLU A 10 -20.17 -12.77 -14.58
C GLU A 10 -20.85 -11.47 -14.13
N THR A 11 -22.06 -11.58 -13.58
CA THR A 11 -22.83 -10.45 -13.08
C THR A 11 -23.00 -10.50 -11.56
N ILE A 12 -23.05 -9.32 -10.94
CA ILE A 12 -23.40 -9.20 -9.53
C ILE A 12 -24.91 -9.40 -9.43
N PRO A 13 -25.40 -10.40 -8.66
CA PRO A 13 -26.84 -10.53 -8.44
C PRO A 13 -27.34 -9.28 -7.72
N SER A 14 -28.52 -8.77 -8.07
CA SER A 14 -29.05 -7.50 -7.56
C SER A 14 -30.42 -7.62 -6.88
N ASN A 15 -30.99 -8.82 -6.80
CA ASN A 15 -32.30 -9.04 -6.18
C ASN A 15 -32.25 -8.95 -4.65
N GLU A 16 -33.40 -8.75 -4.02
CA GLU A 16 -33.50 -8.80 -2.56
C GLU A 16 -33.01 -10.14 -2.00
N GLY A 17 -32.32 -10.10 -0.85
CA GLY A 17 -31.85 -11.29 -0.14
C GLY A 17 -30.36 -11.63 -0.30
N TRP A 18 -29.58 -10.80 -1.01
CA TRP A 18 -28.12 -10.90 -1.07
C TRP A 18 -27.44 -9.88 -0.15
N LEU A 19 -26.23 -10.23 0.29
CA LEU A 19 -25.25 -9.31 0.86
C LEU A 19 -23.95 -9.42 0.05
N TYR A 20 -23.14 -8.36 0.07
CA TYR A 20 -21.93 -8.26 -0.74
C TYR A 20 -20.71 -7.99 0.14
N GLU A 21 -19.63 -8.73 -0.09
CA GLU A 21 -18.35 -8.59 0.58
C GLU A 21 -17.25 -8.35 -0.44
N THR A 22 -16.18 -7.67 -0.04
CA THR A 22 -14.96 -7.59 -0.86
C THR A 22 -14.39 -9.00 -1.04
N LYS A 23 -14.05 -9.35 -2.27
CA LYS A 23 -13.23 -10.52 -2.57
C LYS A 23 -11.76 -10.14 -2.36
N TYR A 24 -11.09 -10.91 -1.51
CA TYR A 24 -9.63 -10.93 -1.42
C TYR A 24 -9.07 -12.20 -2.06
N ASP A 25 -7.76 -12.21 -2.33
CA ASP A 25 -6.98 -13.32 -2.84
C ASP A 25 -5.86 -13.60 -1.87
N GLY A 26 -5.87 -14.80 -1.35
CA GLY A 26 -4.95 -15.23 -0.34
C GLY A 26 -5.00 -16.74 -0.16
N TYR A 27 -4.71 -17.18 1.04
CA TYR A 27 -4.88 -18.58 1.41
C TYR A 27 -6.17 -18.73 2.19
N ARG A 28 -7.17 -19.38 1.57
CA ARG A 28 -8.36 -19.85 2.26
C ARG A 28 -7.98 -20.71 3.46
N CYS A 29 -8.39 -20.30 4.65
CA CYS A 29 -7.92 -20.86 5.92
C CYS A 29 -9.08 -21.01 6.92
N LEU A 30 -9.13 -22.17 7.58
CA LEU A 30 -9.90 -22.39 8.79
C LEU A 30 -9.01 -22.13 10.00
N LEU A 31 -9.43 -21.20 10.85
CA LEU A 31 -8.79 -20.93 12.13
C LEU A 31 -9.56 -21.64 13.24
N LYS A 32 -8.92 -22.66 13.83
CA LYS A 32 -9.36 -23.31 15.07
C LYS A 32 -8.67 -22.63 16.23
N TRP A 33 -9.45 -22.14 17.18
CA TRP A 33 -8.92 -21.48 18.36
C TRP A 33 -9.58 -22.08 19.59
N ASP A 34 -8.75 -22.63 20.46
CA ASP A 34 -9.09 -23.23 21.75
C ASP A 34 -8.28 -22.55 22.87
N LEU A 35 -8.56 -22.86 24.13
CA LEU A 35 -7.85 -22.33 25.29
C LEU A 35 -6.35 -22.64 25.27
N ASN A 36 -5.98 -23.82 24.76
CA ASN A 36 -4.61 -24.34 24.82
C ASN A 36 -3.94 -24.46 23.44
N SER A 37 -4.69 -24.28 22.34
CA SER A 37 -4.17 -24.50 21.00
C SER A 37 -4.81 -23.58 19.96
N VAL A 38 -4.00 -23.23 18.96
CA VAL A 38 -4.42 -22.43 17.80
C VAL A 38 -3.90 -23.13 16.55
N THR A 39 -4.78 -23.37 15.58
CA THR A 39 -4.41 -24.04 14.33
C THR A 39 -5.00 -23.30 13.14
N LEU A 40 -4.13 -22.92 12.21
CA LEU A 40 -4.47 -22.41 10.88
C LEU A 40 -4.39 -23.57 9.89
N GLN A 41 -5.52 -23.95 9.30
CA GLN A 41 -5.60 -25.05 8.35
C GLN A 41 -6.03 -24.56 6.97
N SER A 42 -5.22 -24.79 5.95
CA SER A 42 -5.55 -24.44 4.56
C SER A 42 -6.74 -25.24 4.02
N ARG A 43 -7.29 -24.81 2.88
CA ARG A 43 -8.31 -25.57 2.12
C ARG A 43 -7.92 -27.03 1.81
N ASN A 44 -6.62 -27.29 1.61
CA ASN A 44 -6.09 -28.63 1.32
C ASN A 44 -5.59 -29.34 2.59
N GLU A 45 -6.10 -28.93 3.76
CA GLU A 45 -5.85 -29.54 5.07
C GLU A 45 -4.42 -29.44 5.61
N LYS A 46 -3.52 -28.75 4.89
CA LYS A 46 -2.17 -28.40 5.35
C LYS A 46 -2.22 -27.37 6.47
N GLU A 47 -1.45 -27.60 7.53
CA GLU A 47 -1.24 -26.63 8.60
C GLU A 47 -0.39 -25.46 8.12
N LEU A 48 -0.76 -24.25 8.54
CA LEU A 48 -0.16 -22.99 8.10
C LEU A 48 0.55 -22.24 9.24
N ASN A 49 0.50 -22.73 10.47
CA ASN A 49 1.01 -22.07 11.68
C ASN A 49 2.43 -21.53 11.51
N ASP A 50 3.34 -22.39 11.05
CA ASP A 50 4.77 -22.05 10.91
C ASP A 50 5.03 -20.98 9.86
N TYR A 51 4.15 -20.81 8.86
CA TYR A 51 4.32 -19.81 7.81
C TYR A 51 3.81 -18.42 8.22
N PHE A 52 2.87 -18.36 9.17
CA PHE A 52 2.22 -17.12 9.62
C PHE A 52 2.27 -16.99 11.16
N PRO A 53 3.46 -16.97 11.77
CA PRO A 53 3.61 -16.91 13.23
C PRO A 53 3.01 -15.64 13.84
N GLU A 54 2.89 -14.54 13.08
CA GLU A 54 2.24 -13.31 13.51
C GLU A 54 0.77 -13.52 13.91
N LEU A 55 0.04 -14.36 13.18
CA LEU A 55 -1.36 -14.67 13.47
C LEU A 55 -1.50 -15.58 14.69
N ILE A 56 -0.58 -16.54 14.85
CA ILE A 56 -0.55 -17.41 16.03
C ILE A 56 -0.26 -16.58 17.28
N HIS A 57 0.72 -15.68 17.20
CA HIS A 57 1.02 -14.75 18.28
C HIS A 57 -0.18 -13.86 18.62
N PHE A 58 -0.85 -13.30 17.61
CA PHE A 58 -2.06 -12.51 17.80
C PHE A 58 -3.17 -13.29 18.53
N CYS A 59 -3.38 -14.57 18.18
CA CYS A 59 -4.34 -15.40 18.89
C CYS A 59 -3.92 -15.60 20.35
N GLN A 60 -2.67 -15.99 20.59
CA GLN A 60 -2.16 -16.27 21.93
C GLN A 60 -2.33 -15.09 22.90
N ILE A 61 -2.03 -13.86 22.46
CA ILE A 61 -2.16 -12.66 23.31
C ILE A 61 -3.61 -12.25 23.57
N ASN A 62 -4.56 -12.73 22.73
CA ASN A 62 -5.98 -12.42 22.86
C ASN A 62 -6.81 -13.58 23.43
N THR A 63 -6.22 -14.77 23.66
CA THR A 63 -6.95 -15.95 24.17
C THR A 63 -7.73 -15.66 25.46
N GLU A 64 -7.14 -14.93 26.41
CA GLU A 64 -7.84 -14.60 27.66
C GLU A 64 -9.08 -13.72 27.43
N LYS A 65 -9.04 -12.79 26.47
CA LYS A 65 -10.21 -11.96 26.11
C LYS A 65 -11.31 -12.80 25.46
N LEU A 66 -10.94 -13.83 24.71
CA LEU A 66 -11.88 -14.72 24.02
C LEU A 66 -12.32 -15.94 24.84
N LYS A 67 -11.81 -16.13 26.06
CA LYS A 67 -12.06 -17.31 26.90
C LYS A 67 -13.52 -17.72 27.01
N ALA A 68 -14.44 -16.75 27.09
CA ALA A 68 -15.88 -17.00 27.19
C ALA A 68 -16.53 -17.51 25.90
N PHE A 69 -15.85 -17.39 24.76
CA PHE A 69 -16.32 -17.77 23.42
C PHE A 69 -15.64 -19.04 22.88
N LEU A 70 -14.51 -19.44 23.48
CA LEU A 70 -13.74 -20.61 23.06
C LEU A 70 -14.43 -21.92 23.49
N PRO A 71 -14.24 -23.02 22.73
CA PRO A 71 -13.53 -23.10 21.45
C PRO A 71 -14.35 -22.56 20.28
N LEU A 72 -13.66 -22.00 19.28
CA LEU A 72 -14.24 -21.41 18.08
C LEU A 72 -13.57 -21.89 16.78
N LEU A 73 -14.35 -21.91 15.70
CA LEU A 73 -13.90 -22.23 14.35
C LEU A 73 -14.33 -21.11 13.40
N LEU A 74 -13.36 -20.39 12.85
CA LEU A 74 -13.58 -19.32 11.88
C LEU A 74 -13.21 -19.78 10.48
N ASP A 75 -14.00 -19.35 9.51
CA ASP A 75 -13.69 -19.46 8.09
C ASP A 75 -13.24 -18.09 7.59
N GLY A 76 -12.04 -18.05 7.00
CA GLY A 76 -11.41 -16.81 6.60
C GLY A 76 -10.38 -16.96 5.50
N GLU A 77 -9.72 -15.85 5.20
CA GLU A 77 -8.65 -15.77 4.20
C GLU A 77 -7.43 -15.10 4.81
N ILE A 78 -6.27 -15.75 4.69
CA ILE A 78 -5.00 -15.12 5.04
C ILE A 78 -4.55 -14.26 3.87
N VAL A 79 -4.41 -12.96 4.09
CA VAL A 79 -4.16 -11.95 3.06
C VAL A 79 -3.01 -11.02 3.47
N TYR A 80 -2.33 -10.46 2.48
CA TYR A 80 -1.55 -9.24 2.66
C TYR A 80 -2.33 -8.08 2.04
N LEU A 81 -2.95 -7.24 2.88
CA LEU A 81 -3.70 -6.06 2.42
C LEU A 81 -2.73 -4.98 1.93
N VAL A 82 -2.92 -4.53 0.70
CA VAL A 82 -2.23 -3.36 0.12
C VAL A 82 -3.03 -2.10 0.42
N ASN A 83 -4.36 -2.20 0.34
CA ASN A 83 -5.33 -1.23 0.83
C ASN A 83 -6.55 -2.00 1.38
N ASP A 84 -7.59 -1.28 1.85
CA ASP A 84 -8.76 -1.92 2.47
C ASP A 84 -9.57 -2.81 1.51
N TYR A 85 -9.43 -2.65 0.19
CA TYR A 85 -10.19 -3.38 -0.82
C TYR A 85 -9.34 -4.32 -1.71
N LYS A 86 -8.01 -4.29 -1.57
CA LYS A 86 -7.06 -5.04 -2.41
C LYS A 86 -6.04 -5.79 -1.56
N SER A 87 -5.89 -7.08 -1.84
CA SER A 87 -4.80 -7.93 -1.35
C SER A 87 -3.76 -8.19 -2.43
N ASP A 88 -2.53 -8.52 -2.01
CA ASP A 88 -1.49 -9.05 -2.88
C ASP A 88 -1.25 -10.54 -2.57
N PHE A 89 -1.69 -11.39 -3.50
CA PHE A 89 -1.53 -12.82 -3.42
C PHE A 89 -0.06 -13.26 -3.55
N SER A 90 0.77 -12.55 -4.32
CA SER A 90 2.17 -12.92 -4.55
C SER A 90 2.96 -12.89 -3.25
N THR A 91 2.70 -11.90 -2.39
CA THR A 91 3.24 -11.85 -1.02
C THR A 91 2.83 -13.08 -0.20
N VAL A 92 1.54 -13.41 -0.12
CA VAL A 92 1.05 -14.59 0.63
C VAL A 92 1.60 -15.90 0.07
N GLN A 93 1.69 -16.00 -1.26
CA GLN A 93 2.22 -17.17 -1.93
C GLN A 93 3.72 -17.37 -1.64
N SER A 94 4.49 -16.28 -1.64
CA SER A 94 5.90 -16.29 -1.26
C SER A 94 6.07 -16.78 0.17
N ARG A 95 5.26 -16.28 1.12
CA ARG A 95 5.24 -16.70 2.53
C ARG A 95 5.01 -18.20 2.68
N GLY A 96 4.05 -18.78 1.96
CA GLY A 96 3.77 -20.23 1.97
C GLY A 96 4.89 -21.11 1.37
N LYS A 97 5.83 -20.53 0.63
CA LYS A 97 6.97 -21.22 0.01
C LYS A 97 8.25 -21.12 0.85
N MET A 98 8.30 -20.24 1.85
CA MET A 98 9.47 -20.10 2.73
C MET A 98 9.68 -21.36 3.59
N ARG A 99 10.93 -21.63 3.95
CA ARG A 99 11.32 -22.81 4.75
C ARG A 99 12.18 -22.48 5.96
N SER A 100 13.01 -21.44 5.85
CA SER A 100 13.87 -21.00 6.96
C SER A 100 13.07 -20.21 7.99
N GLN A 101 13.12 -20.64 9.25
CA GLN A 101 12.47 -19.93 10.36
C GLN A 101 12.95 -18.47 10.47
N LYS A 102 14.23 -18.20 10.21
CA LYS A 102 14.79 -16.83 10.20
C LYS A 102 14.11 -15.97 9.14
N THR A 103 14.00 -16.48 7.91
CA THR A 103 13.37 -15.76 6.79
C THR A 103 11.88 -15.55 7.04
N ILE A 104 11.19 -16.54 7.60
CA ILE A 104 9.78 -16.44 7.96
C ILE A 104 9.57 -15.35 9.03
N LEU A 105 10.36 -15.34 10.10
CA LEU A 105 10.25 -14.34 11.16
C LEU A 105 10.62 -12.92 10.68
N GLN A 106 11.52 -12.80 9.70
CA GLN A 106 11.84 -11.52 9.09
C GLN A 106 10.67 -11.03 8.21
N ALA A 107 10.15 -11.90 7.35
CA ALA A 107 9.02 -11.56 6.49
C ALA A 107 7.72 -11.32 7.28
N SER A 108 7.50 -11.96 8.44
CA SER A 108 6.33 -11.67 9.29
C SER A 108 6.39 -10.28 9.92
N LYS A 109 7.59 -9.73 10.11
CA LYS A 109 7.79 -8.37 10.62
C LYS A 109 7.66 -7.32 9.52
N ASN A 110 8.23 -7.59 8.35
CA ASN A 110 8.24 -6.65 7.22
C ASN A 110 6.89 -6.61 6.49
N LEU A 111 6.34 -7.80 6.18
CA LEU A 111 5.12 -8.00 5.39
C LEU A 111 4.11 -8.86 6.18
N PRO A 112 3.65 -8.41 7.37
CA PRO A 112 2.71 -9.16 8.20
C PRO A 112 1.40 -9.42 7.44
N CYS A 113 0.97 -10.69 7.40
CA CYS A 113 -0.30 -11.08 6.81
C CYS A 113 -1.42 -11.06 7.87
N SER A 114 -2.62 -10.66 7.47
CA SER A 114 -3.82 -10.65 8.32
C SER A 114 -4.72 -11.84 7.98
N PHE A 115 -5.59 -12.24 8.90
CA PHE A 115 -6.69 -13.17 8.64
C PHE A 115 -8.01 -12.40 8.57
N ILE A 116 -8.69 -12.43 7.43
CA ILE A 116 -10.02 -11.83 7.28
C ILE A 116 -11.07 -12.91 7.53
N ALA A 117 -11.73 -12.84 8.69
CA ALA A 117 -12.81 -13.73 9.08
C ALA A 117 -14.11 -13.30 8.39
N PHE A 118 -14.73 -14.19 7.61
CA PHE A 118 -16.00 -13.89 6.95
C PHE A 118 -17.16 -14.80 7.35
N ASP A 119 -16.90 -15.88 8.11
CA ASP A 119 -17.93 -16.77 8.66
C ASP A 119 -17.49 -17.42 9.99
N LEU A 120 -18.47 -17.78 10.81
CA LEU A 120 -18.33 -18.46 12.10
C LEU A 120 -18.98 -19.83 12.00
N LEU A 121 -18.20 -20.90 12.22
CA LEU A 121 -18.67 -22.28 12.04
C LEU A 121 -18.92 -22.99 13.37
N GLN A 122 -18.21 -22.57 14.42
CA GLN A 122 -18.35 -23.10 15.77
C GLN A 122 -18.16 -21.99 16.80
N LEU A 123 -19.02 -21.97 17.83
CA LEU A 123 -18.96 -21.02 18.93
C LEU A 123 -19.19 -21.76 20.26
N LYS A 124 -18.31 -21.56 21.26
CA LYS A 124 -18.39 -22.23 22.57
C LYS A 124 -18.53 -23.75 22.46
N GLY A 125 -17.84 -24.35 21.49
CA GLY A 125 -17.93 -25.79 21.25
C GLY A 125 -19.10 -26.25 20.38
N VAL A 126 -20.12 -25.43 20.15
CA VAL A 126 -21.31 -25.79 19.37
C VAL A 126 -21.12 -25.46 17.89
N GLU A 127 -21.36 -26.44 17.02
CA GLU A 127 -21.36 -26.22 15.56
C GLU A 127 -22.62 -25.46 15.14
N ILE A 128 -22.46 -24.34 14.42
CA ILE A 128 -23.55 -23.45 14.01
C ILE A 128 -23.71 -23.36 12.48
N THR A 129 -23.13 -24.31 11.73
CA THR A 129 -23.16 -24.33 10.25
C THR A 129 -24.58 -24.37 9.66
N GLN A 130 -25.55 -24.86 10.43
CA GLN A 130 -26.97 -24.95 10.09
C GLN A 130 -27.77 -23.68 10.41
N HIS A 131 -27.18 -22.67 11.07
CA HIS A 131 -27.81 -21.36 11.23
C HIS A 131 -27.79 -20.60 9.90
N SER A 132 -28.64 -19.59 9.74
CA SER A 132 -28.59 -18.73 8.56
C SER A 132 -27.27 -17.94 8.52
N LEU A 133 -26.82 -17.53 7.32
CA LEU A 133 -25.61 -16.70 7.19
C LEU A 133 -25.72 -15.41 8.00
N MET A 134 -26.90 -14.77 8.04
CA MET A 134 -27.11 -13.56 8.83
C MET A 134 -26.95 -13.81 10.34
N ASP A 135 -27.45 -14.92 10.85
CA ASP A 135 -27.29 -15.27 12.28
C ASP A 135 -25.80 -15.49 12.61
N ARG A 136 -25.09 -16.26 11.78
CA ARG A 136 -23.64 -16.50 11.98
C ARG A 136 -22.83 -15.21 11.89
N LYS A 137 -23.18 -14.30 10.97
CA LYS A 137 -22.55 -12.98 10.85
C LYS A 137 -22.79 -12.09 12.06
N LYS A 138 -24.01 -12.11 12.60
CA LYS A 138 -24.33 -11.38 13.82
C LYS A 138 -23.51 -11.91 15.00
N GLU A 139 -23.50 -13.22 15.21
CA GLU A 139 -22.69 -13.85 16.26
C GLU A 139 -21.19 -13.56 16.10
N LEU A 140 -20.69 -13.58 14.87
CA LEU A 140 -19.31 -13.23 14.55
C LEU A 140 -19.01 -11.75 14.88
N ALA A 141 -19.89 -10.83 14.52
CA ALA A 141 -19.74 -9.41 14.82
C ALA A 141 -19.77 -9.14 16.33
N ASP A 142 -20.73 -9.74 17.04
CA ASP A 142 -20.87 -9.65 18.50
C ASP A 142 -19.61 -10.18 19.21
N LEU A 143 -19.03 -11.28 18.70
CA LEU A 143 -17.78 -11.85 19.20
C LEU A 143 -16.61 -10.88 19.02
N PHE A 144 -16.44 -10.32 17.82
CA PHE A 144 -15.33 -9.39 17.55
C PHE A 144 -15.47 -8.11 18.37
N GLN A 145 -16.69 -7.57 18.49
CA GLN A 145 -16.97 -6.39 19.29
C GLN A 145 -16.68 -6.64 20.78
N SER A 146 -17.18 -7.75 21.33
CA SER A 146 -16.98 -8.10 22.74
C SER A 146 -15.52 -8.35 23.10
N ALA A 147 -14.73 -8.90 22.15
CA ALA A 147 -13.31 -9.17 22.34
C ALA A 147 -12.41 -7.96 22.02
N GLY A 148 -12.97 -6.86 21.50
CA GLY A 148 -12.20 -5.69 21.06
C GLY A 148 -11.28 -5.99 19.87
N LEU A 149 -11.71 -6.85 18.96
CA LEU A 149 -11.00 -7.18 17.72
C LEU A 149 -11.41 -6.21 16.58
N PRO A 150 -10.56 -6.02 15.55
CA PRO A 150 -10.88 -5.16 14.41
C PRO A 150 -12.20 -5.55 13.70
N LEU A 151 -13.13 -4.60 13.61
CA LEU A 151 -14.50 -4.82 13.08
C LEU A 151 -14.60 -4.65 11.55
N SER A 152 -13.52 -4.27 10.89
CA SER A 152 -13.45 -4.14 9.45
C SER A 152 -12.06 -4.47 8.93
N PRO A 153 -11.94 -4.87 7.65
CA PRO A 153 -10.62 -5.00 7.04
C PRO A 153 -9.92 -3.65 7.04
N SER A 154 -8.67 -3.61 7.51
CA SER A 154 -7.81 -2.45 7.42
C SER A 154 -6.39 -2.84 7.06
N PHE A 155 -5.84 -2.18 6.03
CA PHE A 155 -4.42 -2.32 5.70
C PHE A 155 -3.49 -1.69 6.74
N LYS A 156 -4.03 -0.85 7.64
CA LYS A 156 -3.28 -0.24 8.76
C LYS A 156 -3.07 -1.25 9.91
N ASP A 157 -4.03 -2.16 10.13
CA ASP A 157 -3.99 -3.15 11.21
C ASP A 157 -3.38 -4.50 10.81
N LYS A 158 -2.25 -4.51 10.10
CA LYS A 158 -1.67 -5.76 9.58
C LYS A 158 -1.22 -6.73 10.69
N GLY A 159 -1.22 -8.03 10.39
CA GLY A 159 -0.78 -9.06 11.34
C GLY A 159 -1.84 -9.43 12.39
N THR A 160 -3.11 -9.10 12.11
CA THR A 160 -4.23 -9.29 13.04
C THR A 160 -5.33 -10.16 12.43
N ILE A 161 -6.27 -10.59 13.25
CA ILE A 161 -7.54 -11.18 12.81
C ILE A 161 -8.57 -10.06 12.71
N GLN A 162 -9.16 -9.89 11.53
CA GLN A 162 -10.07 -8.79 11.21
C GLN A 162 -11.40 -9.33 10.68
N LEU A 163 -12.51 -8.66 11.01
CA LEU A 163 -13.84 -9.02 10.55
C LEU A 163 -14.08 -8.50 9.12
N ILE A 164 -14.68 -9.32 8.25
CA ILE A 164 -15.18 -8.85 6.95
C ILE A 164 -16.36 -7.87 7.15
N THR A 165 -16.35 -6.76 6.42
CA THR A 165 -17.54 -5.92 6.28
C THR A 165 -18.39 -6.38 5.10
N PHE A 166 -19.71 -6.25 5.22
CA PHE A 166 -20.63 -6.48 4.11
C PHE A 166 -21.50 -5.25 3.85
N SER A 167 -21.98 -5.14 2.61
CA SER A 167 -22.91 -4.11 2.15
C SER A 167 -24.19 -4.78 1.65
N ASP A 168 -25.32 -4.09 1.81
CA ASP A 168 -26.57 -4.41 1.11
C ASP A 168 -26.65 -3.74 -0.27
N GLU A 169 -25.76 -2.79 -0.55
CA GLU A 169 -25.66 -2.05 -1.80
C GLU A 169 -24.43 -2.50 -2.59
N SER A 170 -24.64 -3.28 -3.65
CA SER A 170 -23.55 -3.79 -4.50
C SER A 170 -22.78 -2.68 -5.20
N ASP A 171 -23.48 -1.66 -5.68
CA ASP A 171 -22.92 -0.64 -6.57
C ASP A 171 -21.93 0.25 -5.84
N LEU A 172 -22.23 0.61 -4.59
CA LEU A 172 -21.31 1.37 -3.73
C LEU A 172 -20.03 0.58 -3.43
N LEU A 173 -20.16 -0.71 -3.08
CA LEU A 173 -19.01 -1.56 -2.82
C LEU A 173 -18.18 -1.78 -4.10
N TRP A 174 -18.84 -2.02 -5.23
CA TRP A 174 -18.19 -2.20 -6.53
C TRP A 174 -17.41 -0.95 -6.95
N ALA A 175 -17.98 0.24 -6.79
CA ALA A 175 -17.29 1.49 -7.08
C ALA A 175 -15.99 1.64 -6.28
N ARG A 176 -16.00 1.31 -4.98
CA ARG A 176 -14.80 1.34 -4.12
C ARG A 176 -13.77 0.29 -4.53
N ILE A 177 -14.21 -0.92 -4.87
CA ILE A 177 -13.33 -1.98 -5.38
C ILE A 177 -12.65 -1.55 -6.68
N GLN A 178 -13.40 -0.91 -7.59
CA GLN A 178 -12.83 -0.41 -8.84
C GLN A 178 -11.84 0.73 -8.59
N GLU A 179 -12.18 1.69 -7.73
CA GLU A 179 -11.33 2.83 -7.36
C GLU A 179 -10.00 2.40 -6.72
N TRP A 180 -10.02 1.39 -5.85
CA TRP A 180 -8.84 0.90 -5.13
C TRP A 180 -8.18 -0.34 -5.77
N ASN A 181 -8.59 -0.66 -6.99
CA ASN A 181 -8.12 -1.81 -7.75
C ASN A 181 -8.23 -3.16 -7.02
N GLY A 182 -9.28 -3.33 -6.21
CA GLY A 182 -9.63 -4.59 -5.59
C GLY A 182 -10.06 -5.66 -6.59
N GLU A 183 -10.09 -6.91 -6.15
CA GLU A 183 -10.20 -8.07 -7.05
C GLU A 183 -11.62 -8.43 -7.46
N GLY A 184 -12.62 -8.03 -6.67
CA GLY A 184 -14.01 -8.33 -6.97
C GLY A 184 -14.92 -8.40 -5.75
N ILE A 185 -16.11 -8.96 -5.95
CA ILE A 185 -17.15 -9.11 -4.93
C ILE A 185 -17.47 -10.59 -4.69
N ILE A 186 -17.72 -10.93 -3.43
CA ILE A 186 -18.42 -12.14 -3.04
C ILE A 186 -19.86 -11.77 -2.68
N ALA A 187 -20.83 -12.25 -3.47
CA ALA A 187 -22.25 -12.12 -3.18
C ALA A 187 -22.73 -13.37 -2.44
N LYS A 188 -23.38 -13.21 -1.29
CA LYS A 188 -23.92 -14.34 -0.50
C LYS A 188 -25.40 -14.15 -0.21
N LYS A 189 -26.21 -15.21 -0.32
CA LYS A 189 -27.61 -15.18 0.11
C LYS A 189 -27.68 -15.11 1.63
N LYS A 190 -28.43 -14.14 2.15
CA LYS A 190 -28.61 -13.88 3.59
C LYS A 190 -29.06 -15.12 4.38
N ASN A 191 -29.89 -15.96 3.78
CA ASN A 191 -30.45 -17.16 4.41
C ASN A 191 -29.68 -18.45 4.05
N SER A 192 -28.49 -18.36 3.45
CA SER A 192 -27.71 -19.56 3.07
C SER A 192 -27.10 -20.25 4.29
N LEU A 193 -27.10 -21.59 4.25
CA LEU A 193 -26.38 -22.43 5.18
C LEU A 193 -24.91 -22.55 4.76
N TRP A 194 -24.07 -23.06 5.67
CA TRP A 194 -22.67 -23.37 5.34
C TRP A 194 -22.53 -24.86 5.01
N ASP A 195 -22.10 -25.18 3.78
CA ASP A 195 -21.97 -26.54 3.28
C ASP A 195 -20.50 -26.92 3.02
N SER A 196 -19.95 -27.79 3.86
CA SER A 196 -18.55 -28.26 3.76
C SER A 196 -18.21 -28.78 2.35
N GLY A 197 -17.26 -28.13 1.68
CA GLY A 197 -16.70 -28.58 0.40
C GLY A 197 -17.63 -28.53 -0.81
N LYS A 198 -18.85 -27.99 -0.69
CA LYS A 198 -19.82 -27.92 -1.80
C LYS A 198 -19.80 -26.55 -2.48
N ARG A 199 -20.12 -26.55 -3.78
CA ARG A 199 -20.52 -25.35 -4.52
C ARG A 199 -22.03 -25.21 -4.44
N THR A 200 -22.52 -24.01 -4.13
CA THR A 200 -23.95 -23.70 -4.15
C THR A 200 -24.19 -22.42 -4.96
N ASN A 201 -25.44 -22.20 -5.35
CA ASN A 201 -25.87 -20.92 -5.93
C ASN A 201 -26.19 -19.88 -4.85
N GLY A 202 -25.82 -20.13 -3.60
CA GLY A 202 -25.96 -19.19 -2.50
C GLY A 202 -24.76 -18.28 -2.35
N TRP A 203 -23.58 -18.66 -2.85
CA TRP A 203 -22.33 -17.92 -2.70
C TRP A 203 -21.64 -17.78 -4.06
N LEU A 204 -21.69 -16.57 -4.61
CA LEU A 204 -21.19 -16.24 -5.93
C LEU A 204 -19.95 -15.34 -5.83
N LYS A 205 -18.98 -15.55 -6.71
CA LYS A 205 -17.84 -14.63 -6.89
C LYS A 205 -17.93 -13.93 -8.23
N VAL A 206 -17.78 -12.62 -8.21
CA VAL A 206 -17.67 -11.76 -9.40
C VAL A 206 -16.30 -11.10 -9.34
N LYS A 207 -15.55 -11.18 -10.43
CA LYS A 207 -14.18 -10.66 -10.48
C LYS A 207 -14.13 -9.33 -11.22
N ASN A 208 -13.28 -8.43 -10.74
CA ASN A 208 -12.92 -7.18 -11.38
C ASN A 208 -11.78 -7.44 -12.36
N TRP A 209 -12.12 -7.90 -13.56
CA TRP A 209 -11.13 -8.21 -14.60
C TRP A 209 -10.40 -6.96 -15.09
N ARG A 210 -9.10 -7.10 -15.34
CA ARG A 210 -8.27 -6.18 -16.10
C ARG A 210 -8.07 -6.73 -17.49
N TYR A 211 -8.05 -5.84 -18.48
CA TYR A 211 -7.89 -6.22 -19.88
C TYR A 211 -6.57 -5.67 -20.36
N VAL A 212 -5.63 -6.57 -20.64
CA VAL A 212 -4.30 -6.22 -21.11
C VAL A 212 -4.19 -6.58 -22.58
N THR A 213 -3.78 -5.62 -23.40
CA THR A 213 -3.50 -5.87 -24.81
C THR A 213 -2.13 -6.52 -24.96
N VAL A 214 -2.08 -7.65 -25.66
CA VAL A 214 -0.85 -8.41 -25.93
C VAL A 214 -0.72 -8.73 -27.41
N ILE A 215 0.52 -8.89 -27.85
CA ILE A 215 0.87 -9.37 -29.18
C ILE A 215 0.98 -10.89 -29.13
N LEU A 216 0.27 -11.60 -30.00
CA LEU A 216 0.40 -13.04 -30.12
C LEU A 216 1.75 -13.41 -30.74
N THR A 217 2.50 -14.28 -30.08
CA THR A 217 3.86 -14.65 -30.51
C THR A 217 4.02 -16.14 -30.82
N LEU A 218 3.33 -17.01 -30.08
CA LEU A 218 3.52 -18.46 -30.15
C LEU A 218 2.20 -19.21 -29.98
N PHE A 219 2.05 -20.32 -30.69
CA PHE A 219 1.00 -21.31 -30.51
C PHE A 219 1.61 -22.70 -30.35
N ASP A 220 1.19 -23.43 -29.31
CA ASP A 220 1.55 -24.82 -29.05
C ASP A 220 0.32 -25.72 -29.26
N GLN A 221 0.36 -26.53 -30.31
CA GLN A 221 -0.71 -27.45 -30.68
C GLN A 221 -0.87 -28.60 -29.69
N GLU A 222 0.18 -28.99 -28.96
CA GLU A 222 0.13 -30.13 -28.05
C GLU A 222 -0.83 -29.86 -26.87
N ASN A 223 -0.76 -28.64 -26.33
CA ASN A 223 -1.55 -28.24 -25.16
C ASN A 223 -2.65 -27.21 -25.48
N GLY A 224 -2.64 -26.66 -26.70
CA GLY A 224 -3.59 -25.67 -27.19
C GLY A 224 -3.39 -24.27 -26.62
N TYR A 225 -2.19 -23.92 -26.16
CA TYR A 225 -1.92 -22.61 -25.57
C TYR A 225 -1.32 -21.62 -26.58
N PHE A 226 -1.65 -20.35 -26.38
CA PHE A 226 -1.04 -19.21 -27.05
C PHE A 226 -0.20 -18.41 -26.05
N ASN A 227 0.89 -17.82 -26.54
CA ASN A 227 1.67 -16.86 -25.77
C ASN A 227 1.41 -15.43 -26.25
N GLY A 228 1.41 -14.51 -25.29
CA GLY A 228 1.27 -13.08 -25.50
C GLY A 228 2.46 -12.31 -24.93
N ALA A 229 2.92 -11.31 -25.68
CA ALA A 229 4.04 -10.46 -25.33
C ALA A 229 3.70 -8.97 -25.46
N VAL A 230 4.51 -8.13 -24.81
CA VAL A 230 4.50 -6.67 -24.95
C VAL A 230 5.90 -6.16 -25.27
N TYR A 231 6.03 -4.97 -25.83
CA TYR A 231 7.33 -4.33 -26.07
C TYR A 231 7.91 -3.72 -24.80
N VAL A 232 9.17 -4.05 -24.50
CA VAL A 232 10.05 -3.43 -23.50
C VAL A 232 11.35 -3.10 -24.24
N ASP A 233 11.72 -1.82 -24.34
CA ASP A 233 12.93 -1.37 -25.05
C ASP A 233 13.10 -2.02 -26.44
N GLU A 234 12.03 -1.98 -27.25
CA GLU A 234 11.93 -2.59 -28.60
C GLU A 234 12.01 -4.12 -28.65
N LYS A 235 12.11 -4.81 -27.51
CA LYS A 235 12.11 -6.28 -27.43
C LYS A 235 10.75 -6.78 -26.95
N LEU A 236 10.35 -7.93 -27.47
CA LEU A 236 9.13 -8.60 -26.99
C LEU A 236 9.42 -9.38 -25.73
N GLU A 237 8.75 -8.99 -24.65
CA GLU A 237 8.76 -9.70 -23.37
C GLU A 237 7.45 -10.47 -23.21
N GLU A 238 7.56 -11.78 -23.00
CA GLU A 238 6.40 -12.66 -22.90
C GLU A 238 5.74 -12.58 -21.53
N ILE A 239 4.57 -11.95 -21.46
CA ILE A 239 3.87 -11.67 -20.20
C ILE A 239 2.66 -12.56 -19.97
N THR A 240 2.25 -13.41 -20.93
CA THR A 240 1.12 -14.32 -20.70
C THR A 240 1.16 -15.58 -21.55
N THR A 241 0.49 -16.62 -21.05
CA THR A 241 0.19 -17.86 -21.77
C THR A 241 -1.25 -18.24 -21.46
N PHE A 242 -2.09 -18.41 -22.47
CA PHE A 242 -3.52 -18.62 -22.27
C PHE A 242 -4.12 -19.57 -23.32
N ARG A 243 -5.21 -20.23 -22.93
CA ARG A 243 -6.09 -21.03 -23.82
C ARG A 243 -7.58 -20.84 -23.52
N HIS A 244 -7.88 -20.25 -22.36
CA HIS A 244 -9.25 -20.09 -21.88
C HIS A 244 -9.84 -18.78 -22.40
N GLY A 245 -11.16 -18.71 -22.54
CA GLY A 245 -11.86 -17.51 -23.01
C GLY A 245 -12.14 -17.49 -24.52
N LEU A 246 -11.47 -18.33 -25.30
CA LEU A 246 -11.77 -18.55 -26.72
C LEU A 246 -13.02 -19.43 -26.87
N SER A 247 -13.89 -19.08 -27.81
CA SER A 247 -14.86 -20.02 -28.37
C SER A 247 -14.16 -21.06 -29.25
N ASP A 248 -14.84 -22.18 -29.53
CA ASP A 248 -14.31 -23.23 -30.39
C ASP A 248 -13.95 -22.70 -31.79
N GLU A 249 -14.74 -21.77 -32.33
CA GLU A 249 -14.49 -21.11 -33.62
C GLU A 249 -13.24 -20.21 -33.59
N GLU A 250 -13.08 -19.39 -32.55
CA GLU A 250 -11.91 -18.52 -32.40
C GLU A 250 -10.62 -19.35 -32.22
N MET A 251 -10.68 -20.41 -31.42
CA MET A 251 -9.57 -21.35 -31.21
C MET A 251 -9.13 -22.00 -32.53
N GLN A 252 -10.10 -22.47 -33.32
CA GLN A 252 -9.81 -23.09 -34.62
C GLN A 252 -9.26 -22.07 -35.62
N THR A 253 -9.78 -20.85 -35.61
CA THR A 253 -9.34 -19.76 -36.49
C THR A 253 -7.90 -19.36 -36.18
N LEU A 254 -7.57 -19.10 -34.92
CA LEU A 254 -6.21 -18.73 -34.49
C LEU A 254 -5.20 -19.86 -34.75
N SER A 255 -5.52 -21.09 -34.38
CA SER A 255 -4.63 -22.23 -34.62
C SER A 255 -4.35 -22.42 -36.12
N THR A 256 -5.38 -22.32 -36.97
CA THR A 256 -5.23 -22.37 -38.43
C THR A 256 -4.38 -21.22 -38.96
N PHE A 257 -4.57 -20.00 -38.44
CA PHE A 257 -3.75 -18.85 -38.80
C PHE A 257 -2.27 -19.09 -38.48
N PHE A 258 -1.94 -19.53 -37.26
CA PHE A 258 -0.57 -19.86 -36.87
C PHE A 258 0.04 -20.95 -37.76
N GLN A 259 -0.75 -21.98 -38.09
CA GLN A 259 -0.29 -23.09 -38.94
C GLN A 259 -0.07 -22.70 -40.41
N THR A 260 -0.84 -21.74 -40.92
CA THR A 260 -0.82 -21.33 -42.34
C THR A 260 0.06 -20.11 -42.62
N LYS A 261 0.19 -19.20 -41.65
CA LYS A 261 0.94 -17.94 -41.78
C LYS A 261 2.18 -17.87 -40.89
N GLY A 262 2.30 -18.74 -39.90
CA GLY A 262 3.44 -18.78 -39.00
C GLY A 262 4.60 -19.63 -39.49
N THR A 263 5.73 -19.50 -38.79
CA THR A 263 6.91 -20.35 -38.96
C THR A 263 6.89 -21.44 -37.90
N ARG A 264 6.93 -22.69 -38.35
CA ARG A 264 7.01 -23.86 -37.48
C ARG A 264 8.43 -23.99 -36.92
N ILE A 265 8.57 -23.95 -35.60
CA ILE A 265 9.87 -24.05 -34.91
C ILE A 265 10.08 -25.41 -34.23
N SER A 266 9.01 -26.18 -34.02
CA SER A 266 9.09 -27.56 -33.53
C SER A 266 7.97 -28.43 -34.13
N ALA A 267 7.89 -29.70 -33.71
CA ALA A 267 6.81 -30.58 -34.15
C ALA A 267 5.41 -30.04 -33.81
N THR A 268 5.25 -29.26 -32.74
CA THR A 268 3.95 -28.80 -32.24
C THR A 268 3.88 -27.29 -32.05
N ILE A 269 4.95 -26.55 -32.33
CA ILE A 269 5.04 -25.11 -32.02
C ILE A 269 5.20 -24.27 -33.29
N TRP A 270 4.35 -23.24 -33.37
CA TRP A 270 4.36 -22.21 -34.40
C TRP A 270 4.59 -20.83 -33.80
N THR A 271 5.28 -19.97 -34.55
CA THR A 271 5.48 -18.56 -34.20
C THR A 271 5.01 -17.67 -35.34
N ILE A 272 4.58 -16.46 -35.03
CA ILE A 272 4.22 -15.45 -36.02
C ILE A 272 5.02 -14.17 -35.77
N PRO A 273 5.29 -13.36 -36.81
CA PRO A 273 5.78 -12.01 -36.59
C PRO A 273 4.75 -11.19 -35.78
N PRO A 274 5.17 -10.11 -35.10
CA PRO A 274 4.28 -9.23 -34.35
C PRO A 274 3.23 -8.64 -35.29
N SER A 275 2.02 -9.18 -35.26
CA SER A 275 0.99 -8.87 -36.29
C SER A 275 -0.44 -8.93 -35.78
N ILE A 276 -0.70 -9.61 -34.67
CA ILE A 276 -2.03 -9.75 -34.08
C ILE A 276 -1.98 -9.28 -32.63
N CYS A 277 -2.82 -8.30 -32.30
CA CYS A 277 -3.08 -7.88 -30.94
C CYS A 277 -4.39 -8.48 -30.44
N VAL A 278 -4.41 -8.92 -29.19
CA VAL A 278 -5.61 -9.39 -28.48
C VAL A 278 -5.66 -8.82 -27.08
N ASP A 279 -6.86 -8.60 -26.57
CA ASP A 279 -7.05 -8.30 -25.15
C ASP A 279 -7.15 -9.62 -24.37
N VAL A 280 -6.42 -9.67 -23.26
CA VAL A 280 -6.42 -10.77 -22.30
C VAL A 280 -6.97 -10.25 -20.98
N ALA A 281 -8.10 -10.82 -20.56
CA ALA A 281 -8.64 -10.62 -19.22
C ALA A 281 -7.73 -11.31 -18.19
N CYS A 282 -7.38 -10.60 -17.12
CA CYS A 282 -6.56 -11.07 -16.02
C CYS A 282 -6.99 -10.41 -14.70
N ILE A 283 -6.46 -10.90 -13.57
CA ILE A 283 -6.74 -10.31 -12.25
C ILE A 283 -5.67 -9.30 -11.87
N ASP A 284 -4.42 -9.62 -12.15
CA ASP A 284 -3.24 -8.77 -11.93
C ASP A 284 -2.04 -9.35 -12.71
N PHE A 285 -0.84 -8.87 -12.37
CA PHE A 285 0.44 -9.34 -12.87
C PHE A 285 1.34 -9.73 -11.69
N ASP A 286 1.95 -10.92 -11.75
CA ASP A 286 2.76 -11.47 -10.64
C ASP A 286 4.23 -11.03 -10.65
N GLY A 287 4.59 -10.12 -11.55
CA GLY A 287 5.96 -9.71 -11.82
C GLY A 287 6.60 -10.43 -13.02
N LYS A 288 6.00 -11.50 -13.51
CA LYS A 288 6.45 -12.25 -14.69
C LYS A 288 5.34 -12.59 -15.67
N LYS A 289 4.16 -12.97 -15.17
CA LYS A 289 3.01 -13.37 -15.96
C LYS A 289 1.71 -12.74 -15.46
N LEU A 290 0.78 -12.50 -16.38
CA LEU A 290 -0.61 -12.20 -16.05
C LEU A 290 -1.23 -13.37 -15.28
N ARG A 291 -1.95 -13.08 -14.20
CA ARG A 291 -2.65 -14.13 -13.42
C ARG A 291 -4.06 -14.38 -13.92
N GLU A 292 -4.41 -15.66 -13.96
CA GLU A 292 -5.67 -16.18 -14.51
C GLU A 292 -6.01 -15.64 -15.91
N PRO A 293 -5.07 -15.68 -16.87
CA PRO A 293 -5.25 -15.05 -18.17
C PRO A 293 -6.31 -15.78 -18.99
N ARG A 294 -7.18 -15.00 -19.64
CA ARG A 294 -8.24 -15.47 -20.52
C ARG A 294 -8.33 -14.56 -21.73
N PHE A 295 -8.46 -15.13 -22.92
CA PHE A 295 -8.82 -14.36 -24.10
C PHE A 295 -10.10 -13.55 -23.85
N ALA A 296 -10.11 -12.29 -24.28
CA ALA A 296 -11.25 -11.40 -24.16
C ALA A 296 -11.74 -10.89 -25.53
N ALA A 297 -10.84 -10.38 -26.37
CA ALA A 297 -11.21 -9.84 -27.68
C ALA A 297 -10.02 -9.74 -28.65
N PHE A 298 -10.30 -9.73 -29.95
CA PHE A 298 -9.34 -9.31 -30.96
C PHE A 298 -9.25 -7.78 -31.03
N ARG A 299 -8.03 -7.26 -31.23
CA ARG A 299 -7.75 -5.81 -31.38
C ARG A 299 -7.20 -5.49 -32.75
N PHE A 300 -8.06 -5.62 -33.76
CA PHE A 300 -7.73 -5.29 -35.16
C PHE A 300 -7.54 -3.78 -35.39
N ASP A 301 -7.97 -2.96 -34.44
CA ASP A 301 -7.79 -1.51 -34.41
C ASP A 301 -6.39 -1.09 -33.93
N LEU A 302 -5.64 -1.98 -33.26
CA LEU A 302 -4.34 -1.67 -32.69
C LEU A 302 -3.18 -2.28 -33.49
N LYS A 303 -2.13 -1.47 -33.65
CA LYS A 303 -0.85 -1.94 -34.15
C LYS A 303 -0.03 -2.58 -33.02
N PRO A 304 0.79 -3.60 -33.31
CA PRO A 304 1.69 -4.22 -32.31
C PRO A 304 2.57 -3.22 -31.57
N GLU A 305 3.04 -2.17 -32.24
CA GLU A 305 3.88 -1.12 -31.63
C GLU A 305 3.23 -0.44 -30.40
N HIS A 306 1.91 -0.47 -30.28
CA HIS A 306 1.19 0.13 -29.15
C HIS A 306 1.06 -0.78 -27.93
N ALA A 307 1.33 -2.09 -28.07
CA ALA A 307 1.30 -3.03 -26.96
C ALA A 307 2.65 -2.99 -26.22
N THR A 308 2.89 -1.88 -25.51
CA THR A 308 4.11 -1.64 -24.72
C THR A 308 3.91 -2.01 -23.26
N TRP A 309 5.02 -2.12 -22.52
CA TRP A 309 5.02 -2.32 -21.08
C TRP A 309 4.25 -1.24 -20.33
N ASP A 310 4.47 0.04 -20.67
CA ASP A 310 3.80 1.15 -20.00
C ASP A 310 2.29 1.14 -20.26
N HIS A 311 1.89 0.78 -21.49
CA HIS A 311 0.48 0.59 -21.81
C HIS A 311 -0.15 -0.54 -20.98
N MET A 312 0.56 -1.66 -20.83
CA MET A 312 0.14 -2.75 -19.96
C MET A 312 0.00 -2.31 -18.51
N LEU A 313 0.99 -1.59 -17.96
CA LEU A 313 0.94 -1.09 -16.58
C LEU A 313 -0.28 -0.20 -16.38
N ARG A 314 -0.56 0.70 -17.32
CA ARG A 314 -1.75 1.55 -17.23
C ARG A 314 -3.05 0.75 -17.28
N GLN A 315 -3.13 -0.27 -18.15
CA GLN A 315 -4.29 -1.17 -18.26
C GLN A 315 -4.54 -2.00 -16.99
N LEU A 316 -3.46 -2.42 -16.32
CA LEU A 316 -3.52 -3.14 -15.05
C LEU A 316 -3.94 -2.23 -13.88
N HIS A 317 -3.56 -0.96 -13.93
CA HIS A 317 -3.83 0.04 -12.89
C HIS A 317 -4.69 1.17 -13.47
N PRO A 318 -5.98 0.97 -13.77
CA PRO A 318 -6.77 2.05 -14.35
C PRO A 318 -6.89 3.25 -13.41
N ILE A 319 -7.05 4.44 -14.01
CA ILE A 319 -7.35 5.67 -13.28
C ILE A 319 -8.78 5.58 -12.74
N PRO A 320 -9.04 5.95 -11.46
CA PRO A 320 -10.38 6.03 -10.92
C PRO A 320 -11.32 6.87 -11.78
N ARG A 321 -12.59 6.47 -11.86
CA ARG A 321 -13.63 7.27 -12.51
C ARG A 321 -13.65 8.68 -11.89
N HIS A 322 -13.91 9.68 -12.73
CA HIS A 322 -13.91 11.12 -12.37
C HIS A 322 -12.54 11.79 -12.21
N VAL A 323 -11.43 11.07 -12.39
CA VAL A 323 -10.10 11.69 -12.50
C VAL A 323 -9.67 11.66 -13.96
N GLU A 324 -9.44 12.84 -14.54
CA GLU A 324 -8.90 12.97 -15.89
C GLU A 324 -7.39 13.21 -15.82
N ILE A 325 -6.62 12.47 -16.63
CA ILE A 325 -5.18 12.69 -16.82
C ILE A 325 -4.98 13.31 -18.21
N THR A 326 -4.35 14.48 -18.25
CA THR A 326 -4.06 15.19 -19.51
C THR A 326 -2.59 15.11 -19.82
N HIS A 327 -2.21 15.04 -21.10
CA HIS A 327 -0.80 14.98 -21.54
C HIS A 327 0.02 13.89 -20.80
N PRO A 328 -0.39 12.61 -20.86
CA PRO A 328 0.28 11.51 -20.15
C PRO A 328 1.74 11.35 -20.56
N ASP A 329 2.08 11.61 -21.82
CA ASP A 329 3.44 11.47 -22.37
C ASP A 329 4.36 12.65 -22.04
N LYS A 330 3.90 13.62 -21.25
CA LYS A 330 4.69 14.80 -20.91
C LYS A 330 5.89 14.40 -20.06
N PRO A 331 7.14 14.74 -20.45
CA PRO A 331 8.32 14.47 -19.61
C PRO A 331 8.20 15.18 -18.25
N VAL A 332 8.38 14.43 -17.15
CA VAL A 332 8.34 14.96 -15.78
C VAL A 332 9.70 14.85 -15.10
N PHE A 333 10.38 13.70 -15.25
CA PHE A 333 11.77 13.51 -14.80
C PHE A 333 12.63 13.03 -15.97
N PRO A 334 13.07 13.93 -16.87
CA PRO A 334 13.78 13.53 -18.09
C PRO A 334 15.07 12.75 -17.86
N ALA A 335 15.77 12.98 -16.75
CA ALA A 335 17.00 12.24 -16.43
C ALA A 335 16.76 10.78 -16.00
N LEU A 336 15.49 10.41 -15.76
CA LEU A 336 15.05 9.04 -15.48
C LEU A 336 14.18 8.48 -16.62
N ASP A 337 13.99 9.24 -17.70
CA ASP A 337 13.05 8.93 -18.78
C ASP A 337 11.59 8.71 -18.29
N LEU A 338 11.18 9.41 -17.23
CA LEU A 338 9.83 9.30 -16.69
C LEU A 338 8.92 10.41 -17.21
N VAL A 339 7.78 10.01 -17.74
CA VAL A 339 6.69 10.89 -18.18
C VAL A 339 5.63 11.05 -17.08
N LYS A 340 4.56 11.78 -17.38
CA LYS A 340 3.49 12.06 -16.42
C LYS A 340 2.79 10.77 -16.00
N ASP A 341 2.51 9.86 -16.93
CA ASP A 341 1.79 8.63 -16.57
C ASP A 341 2.58 7.74 -15.59
N ASP A 342 3.91 7.67 -15.73
CA ASP A 342 4.78 6.99 -14.75
C ASP A 342 4.69 7.63 -13.36
N TYR A 343 4.65 8.97 -13.33
CA TYR A 343 4.50 9.69 -12.08
C TYR A 343 3.13 9.45 -11.44
N ILE A 344 2.06 9.42 -12.24
CA ILE A 344 0.71 9.07 -11.77
C ILE A 344 0.66 7.63 -11.26
N TYR A 345 1.31 6.70 -11.96
CA TYR A 345 1.46 5.31 -11.51
C TYR A 345 2.19 5.23 -10.17
N TYR A 346 3.31 5.97 -10.00
CA TYR A 346 4.01 6.07 -8.72
C TYR A 346 3.07 6.53 -7.59
N LEU A 347 2.30 7.60 -7.82
CA LEU A 347 1.36 8.12 -6.82
C LEU A 347 0.27 7.09 -6.47
N GLN A 348 -0.23 6.34 -7.45
CA GLN A 348 -1.25 5.32 -7.24
C GLN A 348 -0.73 4.16 -6.39
N GLU A 349 0.48 3.69 -6.64
CA GLU A 349 1.09 2.59 -5.90
C GLU A 349 1.54 3.01 -4.50
N ILE A 350 2.01 4.25 -4.33
CA ILE A 350 2.47 4.75 -3.03
C ILE A 350 1.34 5.33 -2.16
N ALA A 351 0.14 5.52 -2.72
CA ALA A 351 -1.01 6.11 -2.03
C ALA A 351 -1.30 5.48 -0.65
N PRO A 352 -1.28 4.14 -0.46
CA PRO A 352 -1.51 3.56 0.86
C PRO A 352 -0.49 3.98 1.93
N TYR A 353 0.71 4.37 1.52
CA TYR A 353 1.82 4.77 2.40
C TYR A 353 1.91 6.29 2.56
N LEU A 354 1.61 7.04 1.50
CA LEU A 354 1.65 8.51 1.47
C LEU A 354 0.41 9.14 2.10
N LEU A 355 -0.80 8.66 1.75
CA LEU A 355 -2.05 9.26 2.22
C LEU A 355 -2.21 9.30 3.74
N PRO A 356 -1.79 8.30 4.54
CA PRO A 356 -1.87 8.40 6.00
C PRO A 356 -1.13 9.62 6.60
N PHE A 357 -0.16 10.20 5.89
CA PHE A 357 0.54 11.42 6.32
C PHE A 357 -0.12 12.69 5.78
N LEU A 358 -0.83 12.62 4.66
CA LEU A 358 -1.56 13.75 4.07
C LEU A 358 -2.96 13.93 4.67
N GLU A 359 -3.53 12.85 5.20
CA GLU A 359 -4.89 12.79 5.72
C GLU A 359 -5.10 13.84 6.84
N GLN A 360 -6.18 14.61 6.70
CA GLN A 360 -6.56 15.69 7.60
C GLN A 360 -5.47 16.75 7.80
N ARG A 361 -4.69 17.09 6.76
CA ARG A 361 -3.69 18.17 6.84
C ARG A 361 -3.85 19.21 5.74
N ASN A 362 -3.65 20.48 6.12
CA ASN A 362 -3.57 21.62 5.21
C ASN A 362 -2.31 21.51 4.33
N LEU A 363 -2.49 21.08 3.07
CA LEU A 363 -1.38 20.79 2.18
C LEU A 363 -0.74 22.07 1.64
N THR A 364 0.59 22.17 1.73
CA THR A 364 1.38 23.06 0.88
C THR A 364 1.96 22.25 -0.27
N ALA A 365 1.43 22.45 -1.46
CA ALA A 365 1.84 21.74 -2.67
C ALA A 365 2.89 22.53 -3.45
N ILE A 366 3.95 21.88 -3.93
CA ILE A 366 4.90 22.51 -4.86
C ILE A 366 4.72 21.90 -6.25
N ARG A 367 4.36 22.75 -7.20
CA ARG A 367 4.05 22.35 -8.57
C ARG A 367 5.20 22.62 -9.50
N PHE A 368 5.39 21.73 -10.47
CA PHE A 368 6.37 21.83 -11.56
C PHE A 368 5.64 21.73 -12.89
N PRO A 369 4.98 22.80 -13.36
CA PRO A 369 4.10 22.74 -14.54
C PRO A 369 4.79 22.27 -15.81
N HIS A 370 6.11 22.40 -15.91
CA HIS A 370 6.93 21.99 -17.05
C HIS A 370 7.81 20.77 -16.76
N GLY A 371 7.56 20.05 -15.67
CA GLY A 371 8.44 18.98 -15.20
C GLY A 371 9.67 19.53 -14.47
N VAL A 372 10.48 18.61 -13.96
CA VAL A 372 11.68 18.89 -13.16
C VAL A 372 12.92 18.90 -14.06
N PRO A 373 13.90 19.81 -13.88
CA PRO A 373 14.04 20.83 -12.82
C PRO A 373 13.50 22.20 -13.23
N GLY A 374 12.40 22.23 -13.99
CA GLY A 374 11.80 23.47 -14.47
C GLY A 374 11.29 24.36 -13.35
N GLU A 375 10.68 25.48 -13.74
CA GLU A 375 10.09 26.43 -12.80
C GLU A 375 9.06 25.76 -11.89
N SER A 376 9.04 26.19 -10.63
CA SER A 376 8.10 25.72 -9.63
C SER A 376 7.46 26.86 -8.87
N PHE A 377 6.29 26.58 -8.31
CA PHE A 377 5.61 27.52 -7.41
C PHE A 377 4.91 26.78 -6.27
N TYR A 378 4.74 27.51 -5.17
CA TYR A 378 4.03 27.05 -3.98
C TYR A 378 2.54 27.33 -4.15
N GLN A 379 1.72 26.32 -3.91
CA GLN A 379 0.27 26.40 -3.90
C GLN A 379 -0.24 25.98 -2.52
N LYS A 380 -0.87 26.94 -1.84
CA LYS A 380 -1.58 26.71 -0.58
C LYS A 380 -3.08 26.76 -0.78
N ASN A 381 -3.55 27.79 -1.46
CA ASN A 381 -4.96 27.96 -1.76
C ASN A 381 -5.44 26.95 -2.80
N VAL A 382 -6.65 26.45 -2.62
CA VAL A 382 -7.37 25.68 -3.63
C VAL A 382 -7.60 26.56 -4.88
N PRO A 383 -7.41 26.02 -6.10
CA PRO A 383 -7.73 26.75 -7.31
C PRO A 383 -9.23 26.68 -7.60
N GLU A 384 -9.79 27.69 -8.27
CA GLU A 384 -11.22 27.74 -8.64
C GLU A 384 -11.69 26.53 -9.48
N TYR A 385 -10.78 25.91 -10.22
CA TYR A 385 -11.07 24.75 -11.07
C TYR A 385 -11.01 23.40 -10.32
N ALA A 386 -10.85 23.40 -8.99
CA ALA A 386 -10.80 22.16 -8.22
C ALA A 386 -12.13 21.37 -8.35
N PRO A 387 -12.08 20.06 -8.64
CA PRO A 387 -13.27 19.23 -8.69
C PRO A 387 -13.99 19.13 -7.33
N ASP A 388 -15.30 18.91 -7.35
CA ASP A 388 -16.15 18.81 -6.15
C ASP A 388 -15.73 17.74 -5.13
N PHE A 389 -14.99 16.72 -5.58
CA PHE A 389 -14.48 15.68 -4.67
C PHE A 389 -13.26 16.14 -3.85
N VAL A 390 -12.60 17.23 -4.25
CA VAL A 390 -11.43 17.77 -3.53
C VAL A 390 -11.92 18.44 -2.27
N ARG A 391 -11.58 17.85 -1.12
CA ARG A 391 -11.90 18.45 0.18
C ARG A 391 -10.99 19.63 0.47
N THR A 392 -11.56 20.64 1.11
CA THR A 392 -10.84 21.84 1.52
C THR A 392 -10.97 22.08 3.02
N SER A 393 -10.11 22.94 3.56
CA SER A 393 -10.17 23.42 4.93
C SER A 393 -9.73 24.86 4.98
N PHE A 394 -10.55 25.70 5.61
CA PHE A 394 -10.23 27.10 5.85
C PHE A 394 -9.35 27.23 7.09
N ASP A 395 -8.23 27.92 6.94
CA ASP A 395 -7.32 28.27 8.02
C ASP A 395 -6.75 29.67 7.75
N ASP A 396 -7.00 30.59 8.69
CA ASP A 396 -6.90 32.04 8.51
C ASP A 396 -7.65 32.54 7.25
N GLU A 397 -6.93 33.05 6.25
CA GLU A 397 -7.44 33.61 5.00
C GLU A 397 -7.22 32.68 3.79
N ILE A 398 -6.80 31.43 4.02
CA ILE A 398 -6.44 30.48 2.96
C ILE A 398 -7.39 29.29 3.03
N GLU A 399 -7.97 28.94 1.88
CA GLU A 399 -8.70 27.70 1.70
C GLU A 399 -7.72 26.62 1.22
N TYR A 400 -7.24 25.79 2.14
CA TYR A 400 -6.26 24.74 1.84
C TYR A 400 -6.90 23.53 1.19
N ILE A 401 -6.13 22.86 0.33
CA ILE A 401 -6.45 21.51 -0.15
C ILE A 401 -6.16 20.50 0.95
N VAL A 402 -7.09 19.57 1.18
CA VAL A 402 -6.93 18.44 2.11
C VAL A 402 -6.93 17.13 1.33
N CYS A 403 -5.75 16.54 1.15
CA CYS A 403 -5.56 15.35 0.33
C CYS A 403 -5.84 14.06 1.13
N ASN A 404 -7.12 13.69 1.24
CA ASN A 404 -7.57 12.52 2.03
C ASN A 404 -7.71 11.22 1.23
N ASP A 405 -7.75 11.30 -0.10
CA ASP A 405 -8.09 10.15 -0.94
C ASP A 405 -7.27 10.08 -2.23
N LEU A 406 -7.33 8.90 -2.87
CA LEU A 406 -6.60 8.62 -4.09
C LEU A 406 -6.98 9.58 -5.23
N LYS A 407 -8.26 9.92 -5.38
CA LYS A 407 -8.72 10.82 -6.45
C LYS A 407 -8.09 12.21 -6.34
N THR A 408 -8.08 12.77 -5.13
CA THR A 408 -7.44 14.06 -4.84
C THR A 408 -5.94 13.98 -5.10
N LEU A 409 -5.28 12.89 -4.67
CA LEU A 409 -3.86 12.68 -4.90
C LEU A 409 -3.51 12.64 -6.40
N LEU A 410 -4.25 11.87 -7.19
CA LEU A 410 -4.00 11.75 -8.64
C LEU A 410 -4.36 13.04 -9.39
N TRP A 411 -5.38 13.78 -8.95
CA TRP A 411 -5.69 15.11 -9.49
C TRP A 411 -4.57 16.13 -9.21
N LEU A 412 -3.97 16.11 -8.02
CA LEU A 412 -2.76 16.89 -7.71
C LEU A 412 -1.58 16.44 -8.57
N GLY A 413 -1.41 15.13 -8.77
CA GLY A 413 -0.40 14.55 -9.65
C GLY A 413 -0.54 15.02 -11.11
N ASN A 414 -1.76 15.08 -11.65
CA ASN A 414 -2.03 15.52 -13.02
C ASN A 414 -1.60 16.99 -13.25
N GLN A 415 -1.70 17.79 -12.19
CA GLN A 415 -1.25 19.19 -12.13
C GLN A 415 0.26 19.34 -11.86
N LEU A 416 1.00 18.23 -11.81
CA LEU A 416 2.41 18.13 -11.51
C LEU A 416 2.78 18.75 -10.15
N VAL A 417 1.93 18.54 -9.13
CA VAL A 417 2.38 18.65 -7.74
C VAL A 417 3.40 17.53 -7.52
N ILE A 418 4.67 17.90 -7.30
CA ILE A 418 5.77 16.95 -7.08
C ILE A 418 6.11 16.86 -5.59
N GLU A 419 6.03 17.97 -4.87
CA GLU A 419 6.32 17.98 -3.42
C GLU A 419 5.05 18.23 -2.60
N PHE A 420 4.77 17.31 -1.68
CA PHE A 420 3.66 17.37 -0.74
C PHE A 420 4.21 17.74 0.64
N HIS A 421 4.02 19.00 1.06
CA HIS A 421 4.48 19.49 2.36
C HIS A 421 3.31 19.60 3.34
N ILE A 422 3.48 19.04 4.53
CA ILE A 422 2.45 18.93 5.56
C ILE A 422 2.84 19.71 6.83
N PRO A 423 1.88 20.33 7.53
CA PRO A 423 2.07 20.85 8.89
C PRO A 423 2.27 19.72 9.91
N PHE A 424 2.68 20.06 11.13
CA PHE A 424 2.90 19.08 12.20
C PHE A 424 1.63 18.72 12.99
N GLN A 425 0.53 19.46 12.81
CA GLN A 425 -0.80 19.13 13.32
C GLN A 425 -1.74 18.65 12.21
N THR A 426 -2.79 17.93 12.58
CA THR A 426 -3.96 17.70 11.71
C THR A 426 -5.00 18.79 11.92
N ASN A 427 -5.89 19.00 10.95
CA ASN A 427 -6.91 20.05 10.93
C ASN A 427 -7.91 19.95 12.10
N ASP A 428 -8.02 18.76 12.69
CA ASP A 428 -8.87 18.47 13.85
C ASP A 428 -8.08 18.50 15.19
N THR A 429 -6.85 19.01 15.18
CA THR A 429 -6.01 19.18 16.37
C THR A 429 -5.43 20.59 16.46
N GLN A 430 -5.29 21.10 17.68
CA GLN A 430 -4.66 22.40 17.95
C GLN A 430 -3.17 22.25 18.27
N CYS A 431 -2.74 21.04 18.61
CA CYS A 431 -1.38 20.68 18.97
C CYS A 431 -0.73 19.81 17.89
N PRO A 432 0.61 19.82 17.77
CA PRO A 432 1.31 18.89 16.89
C PRO A 432 1.02 17.43 17.26
N THR A 433 0.94 16.57 16.26
CA THR A 433 0.84 15.10 16.42
C THR A 433 2.20 14.41 16.32
N GLU A 434 3.26 15.17 16.10
CA GLU A 434 4.63 14.67 15.90
C GLU A 434 5.66 15.76 16.19
N ILE A 435 6.86 15.35 16.64
CA ILE A 435 8.06 16.17 16.67
C ILE A 435 8.93 15.77 15.48
N VAL A 436 9.50 16.75 14.79
CA VAL A 436 10.44 16.50 13.68
C VAL A 436 11.72 17.30 13.86
N PHE A 437 12.85 16.62 13.72
CA PHE A 437 14.18 17.22 13.62
C PHE A 437 14.63 17.17 12.16
N ASP A 438 14.88 18.34 11.57
CA ASP A 438 15.43 18.44 10.21
C ASP A 438 16.95 18.64 10.28
N LEU A 439 17.69 17.67 9.71
CA LEU A 439 19.15 17.62 9.72
C LEU A 439 19.67 18.06 8.35
N ASP A 440 20.11 19.31 8.26
CA ASP A 440 20.44 20.00 7.01
C ASP A 440 21.98 20.15 6.84
N PRO A 441 22.66 19.22 6.14
CA PRO A 441 24.11 19.31 5.93
C PRO A 441 24.45 20.42 4.93
N PRO A 442 25.71 20.93 4.91
CA PRO A 442 26.12 21.99 4.00
C PRO A 442 25.83 21.67 2.53
N SER A 443 26.17 20.46 2.10
CA SER A 443 25.86 19.87 0.79
C SER A 443 25.54 18.37 0.92
N VAL A 444 25.29 17.70 -0.21
CA VAL A 444 25.00 16.25 -0.21
C VAL A 444 26.29 15.45 0.03
N GLU A 445 27.44 16.01 -0.29
CA GLU A 445 28.75 15.41 -0.07
C GLU A 445 29.07 15.26 1.43
N GLU A 446 28.52 16.13 2.29
CA GLU A 446 28.63 16.01 3.75
C GLU A 446 27.40 15.34 4.39
N PHE A 447 26.65 14.52 3.65
CA PHE A 447 25.51 13.76 4.19
C PHE A 447 25.86 12.91 5.42
N SER A 448 27.11 12.44 5.53
CA SER A 448 27.63 11.72 6.70
C SER A 448 27.45 12.48 8.02
N LEU A 449 27.44 13.82 7.99
CA LEU A 449 27.16 14.62 9.19
C LEU A 449 25.73 14.41 9.67
N ALA A 450 24.75 14.34 8.75
CA ALA A 450 23.36 14.09 9.09
C ALA A 450 23.18 12.67 9.66
N VAL A 451 23.89 11.68 9.11
CA VAL A 451 23.93 10.31 9.64
C VAL A 451 24.45 10.30 11.08
N GLU A 452 25.57 10.97 11.33
CA GLU A 452 26.18 11.03 12.67
C GLU A 452 25.23 11.69 13.68
N ALA A 453 24.64 12.84 13.33
CA ALA A 453 23.67 13.52 14.20
C ALA A 453 22.42 12.66 14.45
N ALA A 454 21.91 11.95 13.44
CA ALA A 454 20.76 11.07 13.58
C ALA A 454 21.04 9.91 14.55
N LEU A 455 22.22 9.28 14.47
CA LEU A 455 22.62 8.21 15.39
C LEU A 455 22.76 8.71 16.83
N GLN A 456 23.33 9.90 17.03
CA GLN A 456 23.41 10.51 18.35
C GLN A 456 22.03 10.89 18.91
N MET A 457 21.15 11.45 18.08
CA MET A 457 19.75 11.71 18.45
C MET A 457 19.03 10.41 18.84
N LYS A 458 19.21 9.33 18.07
CA LYS A 458 18.63 8.02 18.38
C LYS A 458 19.06 7.51 19.76
N ALA A 459 20.34 7.63 20.10
CA ALA A 459 20.84 7.25 21.42
C ALA A 459 20.19 8.06 22.55
N ILE A 460 19.97 9.37 22.34
CA ILE A 460 19.25 10.22 23.30
C ILE A 460 17.80 9.76 23.45
N PHE A 461 17.12 9.50 22.34
CA PHE A 461 15.71 9.08 22.36
C PHE A 461 15.54 7.72 23.01
N ASP A 462 16.45 6.78 22.76
CA ASP A 462 16.46 5.46 23.41
C ASP A 462 16.66 5.57 24.93
N ASN A 463 17.54 6.46 25.39
CA ASN A 463 17.72 6.71 26.82
C ASN A 463 16.46 7.30 27.48
N PHE A 464 15.64 8.03 26.73
CA PHE A 464 14.33 8.52 27.19
C PHE A 464 13.19 7.52 26.96
N ASN A 465 13.47 6.33 26.41
CA ASN A 465 12.48 5.34 25.97
C ASN A 465 11.47 5.92 24.96
N LEU A 466 11.90 6.88 24.14
CA LEU A 466 11.09 7.47 23.07
C LEU A 466 11.33 6.70 21.77
N THR A 467 10.26 6.15 21.20
CA THR A 467 10.33 5.50 19.90
C THR A 467 10.42 6.58 18.82
N SER A 468 11.44 6.50 17.98
CA SER A 468 11.69 7.45 16.89
C SER A 468 11.76 6.74 15.54
N TYR A 469 11.44 7.48 14.49
CA TYR A 469 11.45 7.05 13.10
C TYR A 469 12.34 7.98 12.28
N ILE A 470 12.83 7.52 11.14
CA ILE A 470 13.75 8.31 10.32
C ILE A 470 13.44 8.16 8.84
N LYS A 471 13.66 9.24 8.08
CA LYS A 471 13.59 9.23 6.63
C LYS A 471 14.65 10.12 6.01
N THR A 472 14.97 9.86 4.75
CA THR A 472 15.64 10.88 3.93
C THR A 472 14.69 12.05 3.68
N SER A 473 15.24 13.25 3.53
CA SER A 473 14.46 14.42 3.10
C SER A 473 14.10 14.40 1.60
N GLY A 474 14.66 13.45 0.84
CA GLY A 474 14.72 13.46 -0.63
C GLY A 474 15.58 14.58 -1.22
N GLY A 475 16.13 15.46 -0.38
CA GLY A 475 17.13 16.45 -0.76
C GLY A 475 18.51 15.98 -0.33
N LYS A 476 19.19 16.80 0.48
CA LYS A 476 20.53 16.52 1.00
C LYS A 476 20.55 16.10 2.46
N GLY A 477 19.43 16.10 3.18
CA GLY A 477 19.38 15.88 4.63
C GLY A 477 18.60 14.64 5.08
N LEU A 478 18.57 14.43 6.39
CA LEU A 478 17.77 13.41 7.09
C LEU A 478 16.73 14.09 7.97
N GLN A 479 15.64 13.40 8.25
CA GLN A 479 14.60 13.87 9.15
C GLN A 479 14.23 12.80 10.16
N VAL A 480 14.25 13.14 11.44
CA VAL A 480 13.96 12.23 12.54
C VAL A 480 12.64 12.64 13.20
N TYR A 481 11.72 11.68 13.31
CA TYR A 481 10.35 11.88 13.77
C TYR A 481 10.15 11.19 15.12
N ILE A 482 9.38 11.82 16.01
CA ILE A 482 8.84 11.22 17.23
C ILE A 482 7.33 11.45 17.20
N PRO A 483 6.50 10.40 17.04
CA PRO A 483 5.06 10.57 17.06
C PRO A 483 4.59 10.96 18.46
N LEU A 484 3.54 11.78 18.54
CA LEU A 484 2.95 12.28 19.77
C LEU A 484 1.46 11.92 19.88
N PRO A 485 0.93 11.82 21.10
CA PRO A 485 -0.50 11.69 21.30
C PRO A 485 -1.21 12.97 20.88
N ARG A 486 -2.38 12.81 20.26
CA ARG A 486 -3.18 13.92 19.72
C ARG A 486 -3.60 14.87 20.84
N ASN A 487 -3.54 16.18 20.58
CA ASN A 487 -3.97 17.25 21.51
C ASN A 487 -3.33 17.17 22.92
N ALA A 488 -2.13 16.61 23.04
CA ALA A 488 -1.47 16.42 24.35
C ALA A 488 -0.39 17.44 24.68
N PHE A 489 0.35 17.95 23.69
CA PHE A 489 1.51 18.82 23.91
C PHE A 489 1.53 19.98 22.94
N THR A 490 1.68 21.21 23.45
CA THR A 490 1.76 22.41 22.61
C THR A 490 3.11 22.53 21.89
N PHE A 491 3.17 23.35 20.84
CA PHE A 491 4.44 23.66 20.16
C PHE A 491 5.52 24.24 21.10
N ASP A 492 5.12 25.05 22.08
CA ASP A 492 6.05 25.60 23.06
C ASP A 492 6.64 24.51 23.97
N GLU A 493 5.83 23.52 24.32
CA GLU A 493 6.26 22.38 25.11
C GLU A 493 7.19 21.44 24.34
N THR A 494 6.84 21.10 23.09
CA THR A 494 7.74 20.30 22.25
C THR A 494 9.05 21.04 21.99
N ARG A 495 9.02 22.37 21.89
CA ARG A 495 10.22 23.20 21.71
C ARG A 495 11.20 23.12 22.86
N ILE A 496 10.75 22.93 24.10
CA ILE A 496 11.65 22.68 25.25
C ILE A 496 12.53 21.47 24.98
N PHE A 497 11.94 20.39 24.46
CA PHE A 497 12.65 19.17 24.15
C PHE A 497 13.54 19.31 22.90
N THR A 498 13.01 19.85 21.80
CA THR A 498 13.79 19.96 20.56
C THR A 498 15.00 20.88 20.71
N GLU A 499 14.85 21.99 21.43
CA GLU A 499 15.94 22.90 21.74
C GLU A 499 17.00 22.24 22.61
N PHE A 500 16.60 21.50 23.65
CA PHE A 500 17.51 20.76 24.52
C PHE A 500 18.38 19.78 23.72
N VAL A 501 17.75 18.94 22.88
CA VAL A 501 18.46 17.93 22.08
C VAL A 501 19.47 18.59 21.14
N CYS A 502 19.05 19.63 20.40
CA CYS A 502 19.94 20.30 19.46
C CYS A 502 21.09 21.04 20.15
N LYS A 503 20.83 21.72 21.27
CA LYS A 503 21.89 22.37 22.06
C LYS A 503 22.88 21.36 22.61
N PHE A 504 22.38 20.26 23.17
CA PHE A 504 23.22 19.18 23.68
C PHE A 504 24.16 18.63 22.61
N LEU A 505 23.65 18.33 21.41
CA LEU A 505 24.49 17.88 20.27
C LEU A 505 25.55 18.92 19.90
N VAL A 506 25.18 20.20 19.82
CA VAL A 506 26.14 21.29 19.52
C VAL A 506 27.21 21.41 20.61
N GLU A 507 26.86 21.24 21.89
CA GLU A 507 27.83 21.27 23.00
C GLU A 507 28.78 20.08 22.97
N GLN A 508 28.29 18.88 22.65
CA GLN A 508 29.13 17.69 22.53
C GLN A 508 30.05 17.75 21.30
N ASN A 509 29.56 18.29 20.18
CA ASN A 509 30.30 18.31 18.91
C ASN A 509 30.24 19.68 18.20
N PRO A 510 30.80 20.75 18.82
CA PRO A 510 30.67 22.12 18.31
C PRO A 510 31.43 22.36 16.99
N LYS A 511 32.33 21.45 16.61
CA LYS A 511 33.02 21.48 15.32
C LYS A 511 32.15 21.03 14.15
N TRP A 512 31.18 20.15 14.41
CA TRP A 512 30.40 19.47 13.37
C TRP A 512 28.96 19.98 13.27
N PHE A 513 28.38 20.43 14.37
CA PHE A 513 26.97 20.81 14.45
C PHE A 513 26.79 22.29 14.80
N THR A 514 25.68 22.87 14.33
CA THR A 514 25.28 24.24 14.64
C THR A 514 23.77 24.41 14.67
N ILE A 515 23.30 25.34 15.50
CA ILE A 515 21.92 25.86 15.48
C ILE A 515 21.85 27.30 14.91
N GLU A 516 22.96 27.78 14.32
CA GLU A 516 23.03 29.10 13.70
C GLU A 516 22.16 29.16 12.44
N ARG A 517 21.19 30.09 12.45
CA ARG A 517 20.18 30.21 11.38
C ARG A 517 20.79 30.76 10.10
N MET A 518 21.72 31.72 10.18
CA MET A 518 22.30 32.34 9.00
C MET A 518 23.31 31.42 8.32
N LYS A 519 23.01 30.96 7.09
CA LYS A 519 23.87 30.04 6.33
C LYS A 519 25.35 30.46 6.28
N LYS A 520 25.62 31.76 6.10
CA LYS A 520 26.98 32.33 6.07
C LYS A 520 27.78 32.14 7.38
N ASN A 521 27.10 31.99 8.52
CA ASN A 521 27.71 31.84 9.84
C ASN A 521 27.77 30.37 10.29
N ARG A 522 27.26 29.43 9.48
CA ARG A 522 27.24 28.01 9.82
C ARG A 522 28.60 27.33 9.72
N ASN A 523 29.57 27.94 9.01
CA ASN A 523 30.95 27.44 8.88
C ASN A 523 31.05 25.97 8.44
N ASN A 524 30.29 25.58 7.40
CA ASN A 524 30.23 24.20 6.86
C ASN A 524 29.89 23.12 7.91
N LYS A 525 29.12 23.48 8.93
CA LYS A 525 28.56 22.54 9.91
C LYS A 525 27.16 22.08 9.50
N LEU A 526 26.76 20.93 10.00
CA LEU A 526 25.36 20.47 9.93
C LEU A 526 24.47 21.43 10.72
N TYR A 527 23.42 21.92 10.08
CA TYR A 527 22.41 22.72 10.75
C TYR A 527 21.33 21.81 11.35
N LEU A 528 21.15 21.92 12.66
CA LEU A 528 20.11 21.21 13.40
C LEU A 528 18.87 22.14 13.51
N ASP A 529 17.94 22.03 12.56
CA ASP A 529 16.82 22.96 12.47
C ASP A 529 15.64 22.60 13.37
N TYR A 530 15.80 22.86 14.67
CA TYR A 530 14.70 22.72 15.63
C TYR A 530 13.65 23.85 15.51
N VAL A 531 13.88 24.87 14.68
CA VAL A 531 12.91 25.97 14.43
C VAL A 531 11.93 25.61 13.33
N GLN A 532 12.27 24.64 12.47
CA GLN A 532 11.36 24.11 11.47
C GLN A 532 10.11 23.49 12.10
N HIS A 533 10.22 22.93 13.30
CA HIS A 533 9.09 22.43 14.09
C HIS A 533 8.37 23.57 14.82
N ALA A 534 7.42 24.22 14.13
CA ALA A 534 6.60 25.30 14.66
C ALA A 534 5.23 25.37 13.97
N HIS A 535 4.27 26.06 14.60
CA HIS A 535 2.96 26.32 14.01
C HIS A 535 3.09 27.05 12.66
N GLY A 536 2.28 26.63 11.67
CA GLY A 536 2.26 27.21 10.32
C GLY A 536 3.47 26.86 9.44
N LYS A 537 4.46 26.14 9.96
CA LYS A 537 5.55 25.55 9.17
C LYS A 537 5.13 24.20 8.62
N THR A 538 5.71 23.85 7.48
CA THR A 538 5.44 22.58 6.80
C THR A 538 6.75 21.84 6.55
N ILE A 539 6.68 20.51 6.45
CA ILE A 539 7.79 19.64 6.10
C ILE A 539 7.37 18.68 5.01
N ILE A 540 8.33 18.24 4.20
CA ILE A 540 8.07 17.25 3.15
C ILE A 540 7.51 15.96 3.76
N SER A 541 6.35 15.52 3.27
CA SER A 541 5.69 14.30 3.72
C SER A 541 6.58 13.07 3.46
N PRO A 542 6.55 12.04 4.33
CA PRO A 542 7.05 10.71 3.96
C PRO A 542 6.50 10.26 2.61
N TYR A 543 7.35 9.63 1.80
CA TYR A 543 7.04 9.15 0.44
C TYR A 543 6.73 10.24 -0.60
N SER A 544 6.80 11.53 -0.26
CA SER A 544 6.73 12.57 -1.29
C SER A 544 8.01 12.58 -2.13
N PRO A 545 7.91 12.69 -3.47
CA PRO A 545 9.04 13.05 -4.31
C PRO A 545 9.55 14.46 -4.02
N ARG A 546 10.70 14.77 -4.62
CA ARG A 546 11.34 16.09 -4.61
C ARG A 546 11.56 16.57 -6.03
N GLY A 547 11.46 17.89 -6.22
CA GLY A 547 11.68 18.57 -7.50
C GLY A 547 13.14 18.65 -7.93
N ASN A 548 13.88 17.54 -7.85
CA ASN A 548 15.25 17.43 -8.35
C ASN A 548 15.34 16.46 -9.53
N ASN A 549 16.39 16.60 -10.34
CA ASN A 549 16.57 15.83 -11.59
C ASN A 549 16.52 14.32 -11.41
N HIS A 550 16.85 13.82 -10.22
CA HIS A 550 16.95 12.39 -9.96
C HIS A 550 15.67 11.80 -9.39
N GLY A 551 14.57 12.57 -9.32
CA GLY A 551 13.29 12.11 -8.79
C GLY A 551 13.43 11.48 -7.41
N LEU A 552 14.26 12.08 -6.54
CA LEU A 552 14.50 11.52 -5.21
C LEU A 552 13.25 11.66 -4.34
N VAL A 553 13.07 10.70 -3.45
CA VAL A 553 11.90 10.60 -2.57
C VAL A 553 12.32 10.81 -1.11
N ALA A 554 11.43 11.40 -0.33
CA ALA A 554 11.57 11.48 1.12
C ALA A 554 11.25 10.13 1.78
N THR A 555 12.20 9.21 1.70
CA THR A 555 11.99 7.77 1.92
C THR A 555 12.21 7.36 3.37
N PRO A 556 11.21 6.76 4.03
CA PRO A 556 11.39 6.14 5.34
C PRO A 556 12.43 5.03 5.34
N LEU A 557 13.22 4.96 6.42
CA LEU A 557 14.30 4.02 6.60
C LEU A 557 14.19 3.33 7.96
N SER A 558 14.70 2.10 8.04
CA SER A 558 14.93 1.44 9.31
C SER A 558 16.22 1.98 9.93
N TRP A 559 16.30 2.01 11.26
CA TRP A 559 17.51 2.47 11.96
C TRP A 559 18.77 1.66 11.62
N HIS A 560 18.62 0.39 11.21
CA HIS A 560 19.73 -0.46 10.79
C HIS A 560 20.37 -0.03 9.46
N GLU A 561 19.66 0.76 8.65
CA GLU A 561 20.18 1.28 7.37
C GLU A 561 20.98 2.57 7.55
N ILE A 562 20.87 3.20 8.72
CA ILE A 562 21.55 4.46 9.03
C ILE A 562 23.03 4.16 9.29
N SER A 563 23.82 4.33 8.24
CA SER A 563 25.25 4.06 8.25
C SER A 563 25.99 5.06 7.37
N GLN A 564 27.32 5.10 7.49
CA GLN A 564 28.17 5.98 6.68
C GLN A 564 28.13 5.67 5.16
N GLN A 565 27.54 4.54 4.76
CA GLN A 565 27.34 4.17 3.36
C GLN A 565 25.99 4.65 2.80
N LEU A 566 25.09 5.13 3.66
CA LEU A 566 23.79 5.64 3.24
C LEU A 566 23.96 6.90 2.40
N HIS A 567 23.25 6.98 1.27
CA HIS A 567 23.28 8.15 0.41
C HIS A 567 21.89 8.44 -0.18
N PRO A 568 21.41 9.71 -0.24
CA PRO A 568 20.07 10.04 -0.75
C PRO A 568 19.78 9.56 -2.18
N LYS A 569 20.81 9.53 -3.05
CA LYS A 569 20.71 9.07 -4.45
C LYS A 569 20.20 7.63 -4.62
N LEU A 570 20.21 6.82 -3.57
CA LEU A 570 19.69 5.45 -3.59
C LEU A 570 18.16 5.39 -3.69
N PHE A 571 17.46 6.51 -3.44
CA PHE A 571 16.01 6.54 -3.27
C PHE A 571 15.32 7.37 -4.35
N THR A 572 15.48 6.96 -5.61
CA THR A 572 14.71 7.47 -6.76
C THR A 572 13.29 6.91 -6.77
N ILE A 573 12.38 7.52 -7.53
CA ILE A 573 11.00 7.03 -7.74
C ILE A 573 10.97 5.52 -8.07
N PRO A 574 11.68 5.01 -9.11
CA PRO A 574 11.67 3.57 -9.41
C PRO A 574 12.25 2.71 -8.28
N ALA A 575 13.33 3.17 -7.64
CA ALA A 575 13.97 2.43 -6.56
C ALA A 575 13.05 2.29 -5.33
N VAL A 576 12.26 3.32 -5.03
CA VAL A 576 11.28 3.27 -3.93
C VAL A 576 10.13 2.32 -4.24
N LEU A 577 9.65 2.26 -5.48
CA LEU A 577 8.60 1.31 -5.89
C LEU A 577 9.06 -0.15 -5.74
N GLU A 578 10.29 -0.47 -6.08
CA GLU A 578 10.83 -1.81 -5.84
C GLU A 578 11.06 -2.08 -4.35
N ARG A 579 11.59 -1.09 -3.63
CA ARG A 579 11.88 -1.21 -2.19
C ARG A 579 10.64 -1.54 -1.35
N ILE A 580 9.49 -0.93 -1.63
CA ILE A 580 8.27 -1.17 -0.82
C ILE A 580 7.74 -2.61 -0.96
N LYS A 581 8.01 -3.29 -2.09
CA LYS A 581 7.63 -4.69 -2.29
C LYS A 581 8.38 -5.62 -1.34
N GLU A 582 9.60 -5.27 -0.95
CA GLU A 582 10.44 -6.08 -0.06
C GLU A 582 10.33 -5.66 1.41
N THR A 583 10.31 -4.35 1.66
CA THR A 583 10.41 -3.78 3.01
C THR A 583 9.06 -3.51 3.66
N GLY A 584 8.01 -3.31 2.85
CA GLY A 584 6.69 -2.89 3.33
C GLY A 584 6.67 -1.46 3.86
N ASP A 585 5.74 -1.18 4.76
CA ASP A 585 5.60 0.13 5.41
C ASP A 585 6.43 0.18 6.71
N LEU A 586 7.49 0.98 6.70
CA LEU A 586 8.35 1.19 7.87
C LEU A 586 7.76 2.17 8.90
N LEU A 587 6.68 2.87 8.53
CA LEU A 587 5.94 3.80 9.39
C LEU A 587 4.55 3.29 9.78
N LYS A 588 4.22 2.01 9.53
CA LYS A 588 2.89 1.42 9.80
C LYS A 588 2.39 1.63 11.23
N ASP A 589 3.29 1.58 12.21
CA ASP A 589 2.98 1.69 13.63
C ASP A 589 3.10 3.14 14.16
N PHE A 590 3.42 4.11 13.29
CA PHE A 590 3.78 5.48 13.70
C PHE A 590 2.74 6.14 14.60
N TYR A 591 1.48 6.18 14.17
CA TYR A 591 0.40 6.79 14.95
C TYR A 591 0.03 5.99 16.19
N LYS A 592 0.04 4.65 16.12
CA LYS A 592 -0.21 3.75 17.25
C LYS A 592 0.82 3.93 18.35
N VAL A 593 2.10 4.08 17.98
CA VAL A 593 3.18 4.42 18.91
C VAL A 593 2.98 5.82 19.50
N GLY A 594 2.52 6.78 18.70
CA GLY A 594 2.20 8.14 19.16
C GLY A 594 1.22 8.16 20.33
N GLU A 595 0.14 7.38 20.25
CA GLU A 595 -0.87 7.28 21.33
C GLU A 595 -0.30 6.80 22.67
N GLN A 596 0.79 6.01 22.62
CA GLN A 596 1.41 5.39 23.79
C GLN A 596 2.78 5.99 24.13
N GLN A 597 3.21 7.04 23.42
CA GLN A 597 4.55 7.59 23.54
C GLN A 597 4.76 8.23 24.94
N PRO A 598 5.79 7.83 25.71
CA PRO A 598 6.01 8.32 27.07
C PRO A 598 6.70 9.70 27.11
N PHE A 599 6.16 10.69 26.39
CA PHE A 599 6.77 12.02 26.27
C PHE A 599 6.56 12.92 27.50
N ALA A 600 5.43 12.81 28.20
CA ALA A 600 5.11 13.66 29.36
C ALA A 600 6.16 13.58 30.51
N PRO A 601 6.65 12.38 30.92
CA PRO A 601 7.72 12.28 31.92
C PRO A 601 9.03 12.97 31.50
N VAL A 602 9.39 12.86 30.21
CA VAL A 602 10.59 13.50 29.64
C VAL A 602 10.47 15.01 29.72
N LEU A 603 9.34 15.55 29.25
CA LEU A 603 9.06 16.98 29.30
C LEU A 603 9.07 17.53 30.73
N THR A 604 8.48 16.80 31.69
CA THR A 604 8.48 17.17 33.11
C THR A 604 9.89 17.25 33.68
N THR A 605 10.73 16.26 33.35
CA THR A 605 12.13 16.24 33.77
C THR A 605 12.90 17.45 33.23
N LEU A 606 12.74 17.76 31.94
CA LEU A 606 13.39 18.92 31.32
C LEU A 606 12.89 20.26 31.88
N LYS A 607 11.58 20.38 32.17
CA LYS A 607 11.02 21.58 32.82
C LYS A 607 11.62 21.79 34.22
N ASN A 608 11.91 20.71 34.95
CA ASN A 608 12.53 20.80 36.27
C ASN A 608 14.02 21.16 36.21
N LEU A 609 14.75 20.76 35.17
CA LEU A 609 16.16 21.15 34.97
C LEU A 609 16.34 22.62 34.60
N ARG A 610 15.27 23.29 34.13
CA ARG A 610 15.28 24.73 33.79
C ARG A 610 14.85 25.64 34.95
N LYS A 611 14.25 25.07 36.00
CA LYS A 611 13.94 25.78 37.25
C LYS A 611 15.15 25.72 38.17
#